data_AF-A0A9E4HFI1-F1
#
_entry.id   AF-A0A9E4HFI1-F1
#
_cell.length_a   1.000
_cell.length_b   1.000
_cell.length_c   1.000
_cell.angle_alpha   90.00
_cell.angle_beta   90.00
_cell.angle_gamma   90.00
#
_symmetry.space_group_name_H-M   'P 1'
#
loop_
_entity.id
_entity.type
_entity.pdbx_description
1 polymer ?
#
loop_
_entity_poly.entity_id
_entity_poly.type
_entity_poly.pdbx_seq_one_letter_code
_entity_poly.pdbx_strand_id
1 'polypeptide(L)'
;MIDYLLSISMQNLSTTENISLIDQWKKRRLSFFLTLLFLTVALVLFSRFVMWVDTRVGVQLDDPILTLLSPVDLTWPIFAIIYGGLLLGLAGLFRHPDALLLTLRSYGLLLLVRIGAMYVTPLAPPEGMIVLRDPVAGLGPGSVMTNDLFFSGHTATMVLLFLTARSYYLKFLFCLLAFLLGLMLLFQHVHYTIDVLAAPFFAYGCYRIMGQFNPQFPDR
;
A
#
# COMPACT_ATOMS: atom_id res chain seq x y z
N MET A 1 -14.31 -47.53 21.91
CA MET A 1 -13.22 -46.52 21.94
C MET A 1 -12.97 -45.92 20.56
N ILE A 2 -12.89 -46.73 19.50
CA ILE A 2 -12.77 -46.27 18.10
C ILE A 2 -14.01 -45.47 17.65
N ASP A 3 -15.22 -45.93 17.98
CA ASP A 3 -16.46 -45.21 17.62
C ASP A 3 -16.64 -43.86 18.32
N TYR A 4 -16.09 -43.72 19.54
CA TYR A 4 -16.09 -42.47 20.29
C TYR A 4 -15.09 -41.46 19.72
N LEU A 5 -13.95 -41.93 19.22
CA LEU A 5 -12.96 -41.10 18.53
C LEU A 5 -13.46 -40.68 17.14
N LEU A 6 -14.18 -41.55 16.44
CA LEU A 6 -14.87 -41.23 15.18
C LEU A 6 -16.01 -40.23 15.40
N SER A 7 -16.79 -40.35 16.47
CA SER A 7 -17.86 -39.39 16.77
C SER A 7 -17.32 -38.00 17.11
N ILE A 8 -16.22 -37.92 17.87
CA ILE A 8 -15.52 -36.65 18.16
C ILE A 8 -14.92 -36.05 16.88
N SER A 9 -14.32 -36.88 16.02
CA SER A 9 -13.80 -36.44 14.73
C SER A 9 -14.92 -35.90 13.83
N MET A 10 -16.08 -36.56 13.78
CA MET A 10 -17.22 -36.09 12.97
C MET A 10 -17.91 -34.86 13.56
N GLN A 11 -17.97 -34.71 14.90
CA GLN A 11 -18.44 -33.48 15.55
C GLN A 11 -17.48 -32.30 15.32
N ASN A 12 -16.18 -32.53 15.33
CA ASN A 12 -15.18 -31.51 14.99
C ASN A 12 -15.17 -31.17 13.48
N LEU A 13 -15.54 -32.10 12.60
CA LEU A 13 -15.74 -31.83 11.17
C LEU A 13 -17.04 -31.06 10.90
N SER A 14 -18.04 -31.15 11.77
CA SER A 14 -19.30 -30.38 11.66
C SER A 14 -19.23 -28.94 12.18
N THR A 15 -18.14 -28.55 12.86
CA THR A 15 -17.99 -27.23 13.50
C THR A 15 -17.08 -26.26 12.76
N THR A 16 -16.58 -26.61 11.57
CA THR A 16 -16.24 -25.57 10.60
C THR A 16 -17.55 -25.09 9.99
N GLU A 17 -18.29 -24.26 10.73
CA GLU A 17 -19.39 -23.49 10.15
C GLU A 17 -18.83 -22.83 8.88
N ASN A 18 -19.32 -23.25 7.73
CA ASN A 18 -19.00 -22.66 6.45
C ASN A 18 -19.78 -21.33 6.39
N ILE A 19 -19.39 -20.37 7.24
CA ILE A 19 -20.06 -19.09 7.40
C ILE A 19 -20.02 -18.41 6.04
N SER A 20 -21.20 -18.13 5.50
CA SER A 20 -21.33 -17.47 4.21
C SER A 20 -20.52 -16.17 4.20
N LEU A 21 -19.97 -15.79 3.04
CA LEU A 21 -19.21 -14.54 2.90
C LEU A 21 -20.03 -13.33 3.38
N ILE A 22 -21.36 -13.36 3.19
CA ILE A 22 -22.28 -12.32 3.65
C ILE A 22 -22.25 -12.21 5.18
N ASP A 23 -22.32 -13.33 5.90
CA ASP A 23 -22.34 -13.31 7.36
C ASP A 23 -20.98 -12.92 7.94
N GLN A 24 -19.90 -13.29 7.26
CA GLN A 24 -18.55 -12.81 7.55
C GLN A 24 -18.45 -11.27 7.49
N TRP A 25 -19.09 -10.64 6.49
CA TRP A 25 -19.15 -9.20 6.35
C TRP A 25 -20.08 -8.54 7.38
N LYS A 26 -21.26 -9.13 7.65
CA LYS A 26 -22.18 -8.64 8.69
C LYS A 26 -21.51 -8.57 10.05
N LYS A 27 -20.78 -9.62 10.44
CA LYS A 27 -20.04 -9.68 11.71
C LYS A 27 -18.99 -8.58 11.84
N ARG A 28 -18.42 -8.12 10.72
CA ARG A 28 -17.34 -7.12 10.66
C ARG A 28 -17.82 -5.73 10.24
N ARG A 29 -19.14 -5.51 10.15
CA ARG A 29 -19.75 -4.27 9.65
C ARG A 29 -19.23 -3.02 10.37
N LEU A 30 -19.21 -3.03 11.70
CA LEU A 30 -18.69 -1.90 12.49
C LEU A 30 -17.20 -1.64 12.19
N SER A 31 -16.40 -2.70 12.20
CA SER A 31 -14.97 -2.64 11.86
C SER A 31 -14.73 -2.08 10.46
N PHE A 32 -15.59 -2.42 9.49
CA PHE A 32 -15.53 -1.87 8.14
C PHE A 32 -15.79 -0.37 8.11
N PHE A 33 -16.88 0.11 8.73
CA PHE A 33 -17.18 1.54 8.76
C PHE A 33 -16.12 2.36 9.51
N LEU A 34 -15.60 1.86 10.62
CA LEU A 34 -14.49 2.51 11.34
C LEU A 34 -13.23 2.57 10.48
N THR A 35 -12.93 1.50 9.73
CA THR A 35 -11.78 1.48 8.80
C THR A 35 -11.97 2.47 7.66
N LEU A 36 -13.18 2.55 7.10
CA LEU A 36 -13.48 3.49 6.02
C LEU A 36 -13.42 4.94 6.48
N LEU A 37 -13.92 5.22 7.69
CA LEU A 37 -13.82 6.54 8.31
C LEU A 37 -12.35 6.91 8.55
N PHE A 38 -11.57 6.03 9.18
CA PHE A 38 -10.14 6.23 9.41
C PHE A 38 -9.38 6.49 8.11
N LEU A 39 -9.61 5.66 7.09
CA LEU A 39 -8.96 5.80 5.78
C LEU A 39 -9.35 7.12 5.10
N THR A 40 -10.63 7.49 5.14
CA THR A 40 -11.10 8.78 4.58
C THR A 40 -10.41 9.95 5.26
N VAL A 41 -10.34 9.95 6.60
CA VAL A 41 -9.65 11.00 7.36
C VAL A 41 -8.16 11.04 6.99
N ALA A 42 -7.48 9.89 6.95
CA ALA A 42 -6.07 9.82 6.57
C ALA A 42 -5.81 10.34 5.14
N LEU A 43 -6.67 10.01 4.18
CA LEU A 43 -6.59 10.51 2.80
C LEU A 43 -6.81 12.03 2.71
N VAL A 44 -7.79 12.57 3.43
CA VAL A 44 -8.05 14.02 3.46
C VAL A 44 -6.85 14.77 4.07
N LEU A 45 -6.31 14.25 5.17
CA LEU A 45 -5.12 14.83 5.80
C LEU A 45 -3.91 14.77 4.86
N PHE A 46 -3.69 13.62 4.21
CA PHE A 46 -2.60 13.43 3.26
C PHE A 46 -2.73 14.37 2.06
N SER A 47 -3.91 14.45 1.44
CA SER A 47 -4.16 15.33 0.30
C SER A 47 -3.91 16.81 0.64
N ARG A 48 -4.40 17.27 1.79
CA ARG A 48 -4.13 18.65 2.28
C ARG A 48 -2.66 18.88 2.56
N PHE A 49 -2.00 17.90 3.18
CA PHE A 49 -0.59 17.99 3.52
C PHE A 49 0.29 18.05 2.26
N VAL A 50 0.00 17.22 1.25
CA VAL A 50 0.78 17.16 0.00
C VAL A 50 0.65 18.48 -0.79
N MET A 51 -0.51 19.13 -0.79
CA MET A 51 -0.64 20.48 -1.35
C MET A 51 0.20 21.52 -0.59
N TRP A 52 0.31 21.39 0.73
CA TRP A 52 1.11 22.31 1.55
C TRP A 52 2.62 22.05 1.41
N VAL A 53 3.05 20.79 1.41
CA VAL A 53 4.48 20.44 1.33
C VAL A 53 5.09 20.83 -0.01
N ASP A 54 4.31 20.85 -1.09
CA ASP A 54 4.73 21.32 -2.40
C ASP A 54 5.12 22.80 -2.42
N THR A 55 4.60 23.59 -1.47
CA THR A 55 4.99 25.02 -1.31
C THR A 55 6.27 25.22 -0.50
N ARG A 56 6.81 24.16 0.11
CA ARG A 56 8.04 24.27 0.91
C ARG A 56 9.28 24.22 0.03
N VAL A 57 10.29 25.00 0.43
CA VAL A 57 11.65 24.83 -0.10
C VAL A 57 12.20 23.51 0.41
N GLY A 58 12.46 22.58 -0.50
CA GLY A 58 13.09 21.30 -0.24
C GLY A 58 14.59 21.31 -0.47
N VAL A 59 15.27 20.27 0.02
CA VAL A 59 16.69 20.01 -0.24
C VAL A 59 16.81 18.94 -1.31
N GLN A 60 17.62 19.19 -2.33
CA GLN A 60 17.93 18.19 -3.34
C GLN A 60 19.02 17.27 -2.81
N LEU A 61 18.85 15.96 -3.00
CA LEU A 61 19.86 14.96 -2.61
C LEU A 61 20.71 14.60 -3.82
N ASP A 62 22.01 14.42 -3.58
CA ASP A 62 22.90 13.79 -4.54
C ASP A 62 22.67 12.26 -4.49
N ASP A 63 22.10 11.70 -5.55
CA ASP A 63 21.76 10.28 -5.66
C ASP A 63 22.65 9.60 -6.72
N PRO A 64 23.68 8.84 -6.28
CA PRO A 64 24.61 8.18 -7.19
C PRO A 64 23.97 7.18 -8.13
N ILE A 65 22.80 6.62 -7.78
CA ILE A 65 22.11 5.68 -8.65
C ILE A 65 21.37 6.44 -9.73
N LEU A 66 20.68 7.53 -9.40
CA LEU A 66 19.99 8.35 -10.40
C LEU A 66 20.97 9.00 -11.39
N THR A 67 22.14 9.46 -10.94
CA THR A 67 23.16 10.04 -11.85
C THR A 67 23.67 9.06 -12.92
N LEU A 68 23.54 7.75 -12.68
CA LEU A 68 23.90 6.71 -13.66
C LEU A 68 22.75 6.37 -14.63
N LEU A 69 21.52 6.80 -14.32
CA LEU A 69 20.33 6.48 -15.10
C LEU A 69 19.97 7.67 -15.99
N SER A 70 19.69 7.41 -17.27
CA SER A 70 19.06 8.41 -18.11
C SER A 70 17.55 8.44 -17.85
N PRO A 71 16.93 9.61 -17.62
CA PRO A 71 15.50 9.71 -17.41
C PRO A 71 14.70 9.15 -18.61
N VAL A 72 13.74 8.26 -18.35
CA VAL A 72 12.83 7.70 -19.35
C VAL A 72 11.38 7.89 -18.90
N ASP A 73 10.52 8.37 -19.80
CA ASP A 73 9.10 8.49 -19.52
C ASP A 73 8.44 7.10 -19.53
N LEU A 74 8.05 6.65 -18.34
CA LEU A 74 7.40 5.37 -18.05
C LEU A 74 6.00 5.60 -17.44
N THR A 75 5.39 6.76 -17.68
CA THR A 75 4.14 7.18 -17.04
C THR A 75 3.05 6.12 -17.23
N TRP A 76 2.84 5.66 -18.47
CA TRP A 76 1.81 4.67 -18.78
C TRP A 76 2.01 3.30 -18.11
N PRO A 77 3.18 2.63 -18.22
CA PRO A 77 3.38 1.36 -17.52
C PRO A 77 3.34 1.52 -15.99
N ILE A 78 3.82 2.64 -15.44
CA ILE A 78 3.71 2.95 -14.00
C ILE A 78 2.25 2.97 -13.55
N PHE A 79 1.39 3.73 -14.23
CA PHE A 79 -0.03 3.80 -13.88
C PHE A 79 -0.78 2.49 -14.13
N ALA A 80 -0.40 1.72 -15.16
CA ALA A 80 -0.95 0.38 -15.39
C ALA A 80 -0.66 -0.55 -14.20
N ILE A 81 0.56 -0.51 -13.64
CA ILE A 81 0.91 -1.28 -12.44
C ILE A 81 0.18 -0.76 -11.20
N ILE A 82 0.12 0.56 -11.00
CA ILE A 82 -0.54 1.14 -9.82
C ILE A 82 -2.02 0.78 -9.78
N TYR A 83 -2.78 1.10 -10.84
CA TYR A 83 -4.21 0.86 -10.87
C TYR A 83 -4.55 -0.61 -11.03
N GLY A 84 -3.83 -1.33 -11.91
CA GLY A 84 -4.01 -2.76 -12.08
C GLY A 84 -3.71 -3.53 -10.79
N GLY A 85 -2.60 -3.21 -10.13
CA GLY A 85 -2.21 -3.79 -8.85
C GLY A 85 -3.24 -3.51 -7.76
N LEU A 86 -3.73 -2.27 -7.65
CA LEU A 86 -4.76 -1.90 -6.68
C LEU A 86 -6.08 -2.65 -6.93
N LEU A 87 -6.55 -2.71 -8.17
CA LEU A 87 -7.78 -3.42 -8.54
C LEU A 87 -7.67 -4.91 -8.26
N LEU A 88 -6.57 -5.54 -8.67
CA LEU A 88 -6.30 -6.96 -8.41
C LEU A 88 -6.17 -7.24 -6.90
N GLY A 89 -5.52 -6.34 -6.16
CA GLY A 89 -5.38 -6.42 -4.71
C GLY A 89 -6.73 -6.40 -4.00
N LEU A 90 -7.56 -5.41 -4.32
CA LEU A 90 -8.92 -5.29 -3.77
C LEU A 90 -9.78 -6.51 -4.13
N ALA A 91 -9.77 -6.93 -5.40
CA ALA A 91 -10.53 -8.09 -5.86
C ALA A 91 -10.08 -9.39 -5.16
N GLY A 92 -8.76 -9.60 -5.02
CA GLY A 92 -8.19 -10.77 -4.35
C GLY A 92 -8.45 -10.80 -2.84
N LEU A 93 -8.50 -9.63 -2.20
CA LEU A 93 -8.74 -9.50 -0.76
C LEU A 93 -10.22 -9.45 -0.38
N PHE A 94 -11.13 -9.14 -1.31
CA PHE A 94 -12.57 -9.00 -1.03
C PHE A 94 -13.21 -10.25 -0.43
N ARG A 95 -12.71 -11.44 -0.79
CA ARG A 95 -13.15 -12.73 -0.21
C ARG A 95 -12.58 -13.01 1.18
N HIS A 96 -11.69 -12.15 1.69
CA HIS A 96 -11.00 -12.28 2.96
C HIS A 96 -11.15 -10.99 3.78
N PRO A 97 -12.32 -10.75 4.40
CA PRO A 97 -12.64 -9.47 5.03
C PRO A 97 -11.59 -8.98 6.03
N ASP A 98 -11.02 -9.86 6.87
CA ASP A 98 -9.98 -9.45 7.83
C ASP A 98 -8.69 -8.99 7.16
N ALA A 99 -8.29 -9.65 6.07
CA ALA A 99 -7.10 -9.28 5.32
C ALA A 99 -7.31 -7.95 4.60
N LEU A 100 -8.50 -7.73 4.03
CA LEU A 100 -8.86 -6.46 3.42
C LEU A 100 -8.87 -5.32 4.45
N LEU A 101 -9.54 -5.52 5.60
CA LEU A 101 -9.57 -4.52 6.67
C LEU A 101 -8.17 -4.22 7.21
N LEU A 102 -7.33 -5.24 7.42
CA LEU A 102 -5.93 -5.05 7.81
C LEU A 102 -5.16 -4.25 6.77
N THR A 103 -5.34 -4.54 5.48
CA THR A 103 -4.70 -3.81 4.37
C THR A 103 -5.10 -2.34 4.40
N LEU A 104 -6.40 -2.04 4.47
CA LEU A 104 -6.92 -0.66 4.45
C LEU A 104 -6.47 0.14 5.69
N ARG A 105 -6.46 -0.48 6.87
CA ARG A 105 -5.94 0.13 8.10
C ARG A 105 -4.43 0.38 8.02
N SER A 106 -3.68 -0.58 7.53
CA SER A 106 -2.22 -0.45 7.36
C SER A 106 -1.90 0.65 6.36
N TYR A 107 -2.67 0.76 5.28
CA TYR A 107 -2.53 1.83 4.30
C TYR A 107 -2.89 3.20 4.90
N GLY A 108 -3.96 3.30 5.68
CA GLY A 108 -4.28 4.54 6.40
C GLY A 108 -3.15 4.98 7.35
N LEU A 109 -2.58 4.05 8.12
CA LEU A 109 -1.41 4.34 8.96
C LEU A 109 -0.18 4.73 8.12
N LEU A 110 0.03 4.06 6.99
CA LEU A 110 1.12 4.37 6.05
C LEU A 110 1.03 5.83 5.58
N LEU A 111 -0.16 6.31 5.22
CA LEU A 111 -0.37 7.71 4.84
C LEU A 111 0.00 8.69 5.96
N LEU A 112 -0.35 8.38 7.21
CA LEU A 112 0.02 9.23 8.36
C LEU A 112 1.53 9.23 8.62
N VAL A 113 2.18 8.07 8.48
CA VAL A 113 3.64 7.98 8.60
C VAL A 113 4.32 8.73 7.46
N ARG A 114 3.78 8.70 6.24
CA ARG A 114 4.28 9.51 5.10
C ARG A 114 4.20 11.01 5.39
N ILE A 115 3.10 11.49 5.97
CA ILE A 115 2.98 12.90 6.39
C ILE A 115 4.12 13.26 7.35
N GLY A 116 4.35 12.43 8.38
CA GLY A 116 5.44 12.63 9.33
C GLY A 116 6.82 12.61 8.67
N ALA A 117 7.07 11.65 7.79
CA ALA A 117 8.31 11.50 7.05
C ALA A 117 8.59 12.74 6.19
N MET A 118 7.69 13.09 5.28
CA MET A 118 7.80 14.28 4.43
C MET A 118 7.94 15.58 5.22
N TYR A 119 7.29 15.69 6.38
CA TYR A 119 7.40 16.89 7.22
C TYR A 119 8.83 17.10 7.73
N VAL A 120 9.49 16.03 8.18
CA VAL A 120 10.85 16.07 8.73
C VAL A 120 11.93 15.96 7.65
N THR A 121 11.61 15.46 6.46
CA THR A 121 12.50 15.38 5.29
C THR A 121 11.94 16.17 4.10
N PRO A 122 11.99 17.52 4.14
CA PRO A 122 11.56 18.33 2.99
C PRO A 122 12.57 18.16 1.85
N LEU A 123 12.27 17.28 0.89
CA LEU A 123 13.11 17.05 -0.28
C LEU A 123 12.59 17.82 -1.49
N ALA A 124 13.52 18.30 -2.31
CA ALA A 124 13.24 18.84 -3.64
C ALA A 124 13.31 17.70 -4.67
N PRO A 125 12.62 17.81 -5.81
CA PRO A 125 12.63 16.78 -6.85
C PRO A 125 14.06 16.47 -7.36
N PRO A 126 14.36 15.21 -7.71
CA PRO A 126 15.62 14.86 -8.35
C PRO A 126 15.84 15.64 -9.65
N GLU A 127 17.11 15.87 -10.00
CA GLU A 127 17.42 16.45 -11.31
C GLU A 127 16.92 15.54 -12.44
N GLY A 128 16.36 16.14 -13.49
CA GLY A 128 15.84 15.39 -14.63
C GLY A 128 14.51 14.65 -14.36
N MET A 129 13.82 14.94 -13.24
CA MET A 129 12.49 14.38 -12.97
C MET A 129 11.54 14.56 -14.15
N ILE A 130 11.00 13.44 -14.65
CA ILE A 130 9.89 13.46 -15.59
C ILE A 130 8.60 13.36 -14.77
N VAL A 131 7.92 14.50 -14.67
CA VAL A 131 6.70 14.68 -13.89
C VAL A 131 5.67 13.59 -14.23
N LEU A 132 5.27 12.82 -13.22
CA LEU A 132 4.29 11.74 -13.36
C LEU A 132 2.88 12.33 -13.50
N ARG A 133 2.37 12.39 -14.73
CA ARG A 133 1.04 12.95 -15.02
C ARG A 133 -0.02 11.88 -14.88
N ASP A 134 -0.83 11.99 -13.83
CA ASP A 134 -1.93 11.07 -13.56
C ASP A 134 -3.01 11.16 -14.66
N PRO A 135 -3.28 10.07 -15.41
CA PRO A 135 -4.26 10.08 -16.50
C PRO A 135 -5.71 10.16 -16.02
N VAL A 136 -6.00 9.82 -14.76
CA VAL A 136 -7.34 9.84 -14.15
C VAL A 136 -7.56 11.12 -13.35
N ALA A 137 -6.59 11.52 -12.53
CA ALA A 137 -6.65 12.73 -11.71
C ALA A 137 -6.38 14.02 -12.51
N GLY A 138 -5.68 13.92 -13.65
CA GLY A 138 -5.44 15.04 -14.57
C GLY A 138 -6.69 15.57 -15.29
N LEU A 139 -7.86 14.95 -15.08
CA LEU A 139 -9.17 15.44 -15.55
C LEU A 139 -9.82 16.45 -14.58
N GLY A 140 -9.25 16.65 -13.38
CA GLY A 140 -9.64 17.68 -12.42
C GLY A 140 -8.62 18.82 -12.33
N PRO A 141 -8.92 19.91 -11.59
CA PRO A 141 -8.00 21.05 -11.39
C PRO A 141 -6.86 20.72 -10.40
N GLY A 142 -6.30 19.51 -10.48
CA GLY A 142 -5.19 19.06 -9.65
C GLY A 142 -3.86 19.54 -10.23
N SER A 143 -3.15 20.38 -9.49
CA SER A 143 -1.74 20.68 -9.77
C SER A 143 -0.93 19.40 -9.71
N VAL A 144 0.05 19.25 -10.60
CA VAL A 144 0.97 18.12 -10.49
C VAL A 144 1.92 18.37 -9.35
N MET A 145 1.90 17.50 -8.34
CA MET A 145 2.75 17.62 -7.17
C MET A 145 4.13 17.02 -7.43
N THR A 146 5.18 17.70 -7.00
CA THR A 146 6.57 17.28 -7.25
C THR A 146 7.35 17.00 -5.97
N ASN A 147 6.89 17.52 -4.83
CA ASN A 147 7.54 17.32 -3.53
C ASN A 147 6.92 16.18 -2.67
N ASP A 148 6.16 15.24 -3.25
CA ASP A 148 5.69 14.02 -2.54
C ASP A 148 6.84 12.99 -2.43
N LEU A 149 7.92 13.39 -1.75
CA LEU A 149 9.19 12.68 -1.69
C LEU A 149 9.49 12.17 -0.28
N PHE A 150 10.05 10.98 -0.20
CA PHE A 150 10.39 10.22 1.00
C PHE A 150 9.20 9.72 1.86
N PHE A 151 8.96 8.41 1.96
CA PHE A 151 9.41 7.30 1.09
C PHE A 151 8.54 7.19 -0.17
N SER A 152 8.66 6.15 -0.99
CA SER A 152 7.77 5.97 -2.17
C SER A 152 6.43 5.32 -1.81
N GLY A 153 5.32 6.04 -2.05
CA GLY A 153 3.98 5.59 -1.68
C GLY A 153 3.48 4.47 -2.59
N HIS A 154 3.78 4.59 -3.88
CA HIS A 154 3.48 3.62 -4.92
C HIS A 154 4.14 2.27 -4.61
N THR A 155 5.45 2.25 -4.37
CA THR A 155 6.18 1.03 -4.00
C THR A 155 5.68 0.45 -2.68
N ALA A 156 5.48 1.28 -1.65
CA ALA A 156 5.00 0.81 -0.35
C ALA A 156 3.59 0.20 -0.43
N THR A 157 2.72 0.72 -1.29
CA THR A 157 1.39 0.15 -1.53
C THR A 157 1.48 -1.25 -2.14
N MET A 158 2.35 -1.44 -3.14
CA MET A 158 2.57 -2.77 -3.74
C MET A 158 3.17 -3.76 -2.74
N VAL A 159 4.12 -3.31 -1.91
CA VAL A 159 4.65 -4.14 -0.81
C VAL A 159 3.56 -4.50 0.19
N LEU A 160 2.68 -3.55 0.55
CA LEU A 160 1.59 -3.83 1.47
C LEU A 160 0.61 -4.87 0.89
N LEU A 161 0.29 -4.80 -0.40
CA LEU A 161 -0.51 -5.82 -1.09
C LEU A 161 0.19 -7.18 -1.11
N PHE A 162 1.51 -7.21 -1.31
CA PHE A 162 2.32 -8.42 -1.18
C PHE A 162 2.22 -9.04 0.23
N LEU A 163 2.31 -8.23 1.28
CA LEU A 163 2.26 -8.69 2.67
C LEU A 163 0.89 -9.28 3.03
N THR A 164 -0.19 -8.71 2.51
CA THR A 164 -1.56 -9.11 2.86
C THR A 164 -2.20 -10.12 1.89
N ALA A 165 -1.61 -10.34 0.72
CA ALA A 165 -2.07 -11.31 -0.26
C ALA A 165 -2.22 -12.71 0.33
N ARG A 166 -3.36 -13.35 0.03
CA ARG A 166 -3.70 -14.70 0.52
C ARG A 166 -3.34 -15.83 -0.45
N SER A 167 -3.21 -15.52 -1.74
CA SER A 167 -2.80 -16.49 -2.77
C SER A 167 -1.30 -16.40 -3.00
N TYR A 168 -0.63 -17.55 -3.13
CA TYR A 168 0.78 -17.63 -3.50
C TYR A 168 1.07 -16.86 -4.80
N TYR A 169 0.20 -16.99 -5.80
CA TYR A 169 0.34 -16.31 -7.08
C TYR A 169 0.23 -14.79 -6.95
N LEU A 170 -0.74 -14.30 -6.16
CA LEU A 170 -0.90 -12.86 -5.94
C LEU A 170 0.28 -12.30 -5.13
N LYS A 171 0.78 -13.06 -4.16
CA LYS A 171 1.95 -12.68 -3.39
C LYS A 171 3.18 -12.53 -4.30
N PHE A 172 3.47 -13.54 -5.12
CA PHE A 172 4.56 -13.45 -6.09
C PHE A 172 4.38 -12.28 -7.06
N LEU A 173 3.16 -12.10 -7.60
CA LEU A 173 2.84 -10.99 -8.50
C LEU A 173 3.10 -9.63 -7.85
N PHE A 174 2.59 -9.37 -6.65
CA PHE A 174 2.80 -8.07 -5.99
C PHE A 174 4.25 -7.81 -5.61
N CYS A 175 5.02 -8.85 -5.27
CA CYS A 175 6.45 -8.73 -5.06
C CYS A 175 7.17 -8.28 -6.35
N LEU A 176 6.84 -8.93 -7.47
CA LEU A 176 7.39 -8.58 -8.78
C LEU A 176 6.96 -7.16 -9.20
N LEU A 177 5.68 -6.82 -9.04
CA LEU A 177 5.16 -5.49 -9.36
C LEU A 177 5.81 -4.40 -8.49
N ALA A 178 6.03 -4.65 -7.19
CA ALA A 178 6.71 -3.70 -6.32
C ALA A 178 8.16 -3.44 -6.78
N PHE A 179 8.87 -4.50 -7.17
CA PHE A 179 10.23 -4.39 -7.69
C PHE A 179 10.28 -3.63 -9.01
N LEU A 180 9.46 -4.03 -9.99
CA LEU A 180 9.40 -3.39 -11.30
C LEU A 180 8.96 -1.92 -11.19
N LEU A 181 7.94 -1.63 -10.39
CA LEU A 181 7.48 -0.27 -10.14
C LEU A 181 8.57 0.60 -9.50
N GLY A 182 9.29 0.06 -8.51
CA GLY A 182 10.44 0.74 -7.92
C GLY A 182 11.50 1.12 -8.97
N LEU A 183 11.88 0.18 -9.84
CA LEU A 183 12.82 0.46 -10.93
C LEU A 183 12.29 1.52 -11.90
N MET A 184 11.03 1.41 -12.32
CA MET A 184 10.42 2.38 -13.24
C MET A 184 10.39 3.79 -12.65
N LEU A 185 10.12 3.93 -11.35
CA LEU A 185 10.13 5.22 -10.65
C LEU A 185 11.54 5.84 -10.60
N LEU A 186 12.59 5.03 -10.46
CA LEU A 186 13.98 5.50 -10.53
C LEU A 186 14.36 5.90 -11.96
N PHE A 187 14.02 5.08 -12.96
CA PHE A 187 14.25 5.44 -14.37
C PHE A 187 13.52 6.72 -14.77
N GLN A 188 12.34 6.99 -14.22
CA GLN A 188 11.61 8.24 -14.47
C GLN A 188 12.06 9.40 -13.56
N HIS A 189 12.98 9.15 -12.62
CA HIS A 189 13.47 10.15 -11.65
C HIS A 189 12.35 10.78 -10.81
N VAL A 190 11.26 10.05 -10.60
CA VAL A 190 10.10 10.50 -9.79
C VAL A 190 10.42 10.45 -8.31
N HIS A 191 11.29 9.52 -7.90
CA HIS A 191 11.69 9.31 -6.53
C HIS A 191 13.20 9.11 -6.44
N TYR A 192 13.78 9.48 -5.30
CA TYR A 192 15.14 9.07 -4.95
C TYR A 192 15.20 7.57 -4.67
N THR A 193 16.40 7.00 -4.80
CA THR A 193 16.66 5.60 -4.47
C THR A 193 16.32 5.30 -3.01
N ILE A 194 16.62 6.23 -2.10
CA ILE A 194 16.28 6.08 -0.69
C ILE A 194 14.77 5.95 -0.47
N ASP A 195 13.94 6.65 -1.26
CA ASP A 195 12.48 6.57 -1.15
C ASP A 195 11.98 5.17 -1.51
N VAL A 196 12.51 4.58 -2.58
CA VAL A 196 12.14 3.25 -3.07
C VAL A 196 12.64 2.16 -2.11
N LEU A 197 13.86 2.29 -1.60
CA LEU A 197 14.44 1.32 -0.67
C LEU A 197 13.82 1.37 0.74
N ALA A 198 13.39 2.56 1.20
CA ALA A 198 12.73 2.70 2.49
C ALA A 198 11.29 2.16 2.49
N ALA A 199 10.62 2.18 1.33
CA ALA A 199 9.21 1.82 1.20
C ALA A 199 8.84 0.44 1.78
N PRO A 200 9.60 -0.66 1.55
CA PRO A 200 9.29 -1.96 2.15
C PRO A 200 9.32 -1.97 3.68
N PHE A 201 10.25 -1.23 4.30
CA PHE A 201 10.39 -1.19 5.76
C PHE A 201 9.22 -0.47 6.41
N PHE A 202 8.82 0.68 5.85
CA PHE A 202 7.65 1.41 6.34
C PHE A 202 6.35 0.63 6.12
N ALA A 203 6.17 0.03 4.94
CA ALA A 203 5.02 -0.83 4.67
C ALA A 203 4.93 -2.00 5.66
N TYR A 204 6.05 -2.67 5.92
CA TYR A 204 6.11 -3.76 6.89
C TYR A 204 5.84 -3.28 8.32
N GLY A 205 6.42 -2.16 8.74
CA GLY A 205 6.18 -1.59 10.07
C GLY A 205 4.70 -1.26 10.30
N CYS A 206 4.06 -0.57 9.35
CA CYS A 206 2.63 -0.27 9.43
C CYS A 206 1.77 -1.55 9.44
N TYR A 207 2.11 -2.54 8.60
CA TYR A 207 1.44 -3.83 8.57
C TYR A 207 1.55 -4.56 9.92
N ARG A 208 2.74 -4.61 10.54
CA ARG A 208 2.95 -5.25 11.85
C ARG A 208 2.18 -4.54 12.96
N ILE A 209 2.26 -3.21 13.03
CA ILE A 209 1.54 -2.41 14.03
C ILE A 209 0.03 -2.66 13.92
N MET A 210 -0.54 -2.58 12.71
CA MET A 210 -1.97 -2.83 12.54
C MET A 210 -2.35 -4.29 12.72
N GLY A 211 -1.42 -5.22 12.47
CA GLY A 211 -1.58 -6.65 12.68
C GLY A 211 -1.82 -7.02 14.15
N GLN A 212 -1.21 -6.31 15.10
CA GLN A 212 -1.40 -6.53 16.54
C GLN A 212 -2.86 -6.36 16.98
N PHE A 213 -3.62 -5.51 16.29
CA PHE A 213 -5.04 -5.31 16.54
C PHE A 213 -5.94 -6.31 15.80
N ASN A 214 -5.36 -7.29 15.10
CA ASN A 214 -6.09 -8.29 14.34
C ASN A 214 -5.74 -9.72 14.82
N PRO A 215 -6.60 -10.36 15.64
CA PRO A 215 -6.28 -11.65 16.28
C PRO A 215 -6.05 -12.82 15.32
N GLN A 216 -6.39 -12.68 14.03
CA GLN A 216 -6.18 -13.70 13.01
C GLN A 216 -4.78 -13.67 12.36
N PHE A 217 -3.97 -12.66 12.67
CA PHE A 217 -2.56 -12.62 12.31
C PHE A 217 -1.73 -12.54 13.59
N PRO A 218 -1.69 -13.62 14.40
CA PRO A 218 -0.77 -13.68 15.52
C PRO A 218 0.65 -13.50 14.97
N ASP A 219 1.45 -12.70 15.68
CA ASP A 219 2.89 -12.60 15.47
C ASP A 219 3.44 -14.02 15.33
N ARG A 220 3.83 -14.40 14.11
CA ARG A 220 4.54 -15.65 13.87
C ARG A 220 6.01 -15.46 14.21
#